data_AF-A0A2R6JSK8-F1
#
_entry.id   AF-A0A2R6JSK8-F1
#
_cell.length_a   1.000
_cell.length_b   1.000
_cell.length_c   1.000
_cell.angle_alpha   90.00
_cell.angle_beta   90.00
_cell.angle_gamma   90.00
#
_symmetry.space_group_name_H-M   'P 1'
#
loop_
_entity.id
_entity.type
_entity.pdbx_description
1 polymer ?
#
loop_
_entity_poly.entity_id
_entity_poly.type
_entity_poly.pdbx_seq_one_letter_code
_entity_poly.pdbx_strand_id
1 'polypeptide(L)'
;MSNNPAGLLAVFAYVGTVLASVPVAVVALLLRRITPSFREALAYSLGGGFALFTVVVLALAVAVDPGAGGTLFVTGVVAVVVLAVLPLAIGRAVVERTADLDPDRALRWATAGWPPAMILSLIVFVAPGGPARYNVTFLSGVEAVVAGGILVAVVLLGPGLVGTALARAFE
;
A
#
# COMPACT_ATOMS: atom_id res chain seq x y z
N MET A 1 -3.89 22.89 -15.06
CA MET A 1 -3.26 21.55 -14.94
C MET A 1 -1.88 21.62 -15.55
N SER A 2 -0.80 21.65 -14.76
CA SER A 2 0.49 21.24 -15.32
C SER A 2 0.42 19.71 -15.44
N ASN A 3 0.37 19.20 -16.66
CA ASN A 3 0.38 17.76 -16.94
C ASN A 3 1.78 17.20 -16.59
N ASN A 4 2.13 17.18 -15.30
CA ASN A 4 3.40 16.65 -14.86
C ASN A 4 3.30 15.12 -14.90
N PRO A 5 3.96 14.44 -15.85
CA PRO A 5 3.89 12.98 -15.98
C PRO A 5 4.31 12.26 -14.69
N ALA A 6 5.21 12.85 -13.89
CA ALA A 6 5.62 12.29 -12.60
C ALA A 6 4.47 12.26 -11.58
N GLY A 7 3.64 13.30 -11.52
CA GLY A 7 2.48 13.34 -10.62
C GLY A 7 1.42 12.30 -11.01
N LEU A 8 1.23 12.10 -12.30
CA LEU A 8 0.27 11.14 -12.83
C LEU A 8 0.73 9.69 -12.61
N LEU A 9 2.03 9.42 -12.77
CA LEU A 9 2.65 8.13 -12.41
C LEU A 9 2.54 7.84 -10.91
N ALA A 10 2.74 8.83 -10.03
CA ALA A 10 2.57 8.65 -8.59
C ALA A 10 1.13 8.26 -8.22
N VAL A 11 0.12 8.89 -8.85
CA VAL A 11 -1.29 8.53 -8.66
C VAL A 11 -1.56 7.11 -9.14
N PHE A 12 -1.06 6.71 -10.32
CA PHE A 12 -1.22 5.34 -10.81
C PHE A 12 -0.52 4.31 -9.92
N ALA A 13 0.68 4.59 -9.43
CA ALA A 13 1.39 3.70 -8.52
C ALA A 13 0.64 3.56 -7.20
N TYR A 14 0.06 4.66 -6.69
CA TYR A 14 -0.79 4.65 -5.51
C TYR A 14 -2.05 3.78 -5.72
N VAL A 15 -2.83 4.05 -6.77
CA VAL A 15 -4.05 3.29 -7.10
C VAL A 15 -3.71 1.82 -7.36
N GLY A 16 -2.65 1.55 -8.11
CA GLY A 16 -2.15 0.19 -8.37
C GLY A 16 -1.81 -0.54 -7.07
N THR A 17 -1.20 0.15 -6.10
CA THR A 17 -0.89 -0.45 -4.79
C THR A 17 -2.15 -0.67 -3.96
N VAL A 18 -3.14 0.24 -3.99
CA VAL A 18 -4.44 0.03 -3.34
C VAL A 18 -5.11 -1.23 -3.90
N LEU A 19 -5.14 -1.38 -5.22
CA LEU A 19 -5.72 -2.56 -5.87
C LEU A 19 -4.94 -3.84 -5.59
N ALA A 20 -3.60 -3.77 -5.56
CA ALA A 20 -2.74 -4.90 -5.24
C ALA A 20 -2.80 -5.30 -3.76
N SER A 21 -3.21 -4.40 -2.86
CA SER A 21 -3.22 -4.67 -1.42
C SER A 21 -4.10 -5.85 -1.03
N VAL A 22 -5.28 -5.95 -1.64
CA VAL A 22 -6.26 -7.03 -1.40
C VAL A 22 -5.69 -8.39 -1.81
N PRO A 23 -5.29 -8.64 -3.08
CA PRO A 23 -4.78 -9.95 -3.48
C PRO A 23 -3.49 -10.30 -2.74
N VAL A 24 -2.61 -9.33 -2.43
CA VAL A 24 -1.40 -9.60 -1.65
C VAL A 24 -1.76 -10.05 -0.22
N ALA A 25 -2.67 -9.35 0.46
CA ALA A 25 -3.11 -9.74 1.80
C ALA A 25 -3.78 -11.13 1.78
N VAL A 26 -4.66 -11.39 0.80
CA VAL A 26 -5.35 -12.68 0.65
C VAL A 26 -4.36 -13.80 0.37
N VAL A 27 -3.44 -13.63 -0.57
CA VAL A 27 -2.43 -14.65 -0.91
C VAL A 27 -1.53 -14.93 0.29
N ALA A 28 -1.07 -13.90 1.03
CA ALA A 28 -0.31 -14.12 2.26
C ALA A 28 -1.12 -14.90 3.31
N LEU A 29 -2.41 -14.60 3.49
CA LEU A 29 -3.29 -15.32 4.41
C LEU A 29 -3.59 -16.76 3.98
N LEU A 30 -3.55 -17.07 2.69
CA LEU A 30 -3.67 -18.43 2.16
C LEU A 30 -2.36 -19.20 2.30
N LEU A 31 -1.23 -18.57 1.94
CA LEU A 31 0.11 -19.16 2.03
C LEU A 31 0.53 -19.50 3.46
N ARG A 32 -0.02 -18.81 4.48
CA ARG A 32 0.22 -19.14 5.89
C ARG A 32 -0.13 -20.59 6.26
N ARG A 33 -1.00 -21.25 5.48
CA ARG A 33 -1.39 -22.65 5.72
C ARG A 33 -0.28 -23.64 5.37
N ILE A 34 0.69 -23.23 4.56
CA ILE A 34 1.75 -24.08 4.02
C ILE A 34 3.16 -23.53 4.30
N THR A 35 3.26 -22.40 4.99
CA THR A 35 4.54 -21.75 5.34
C THR A 35 4.71 -21.74 6.87
N PRO A 36 5.96 -21.80 7.38
CA PRO A 36 6.22 -21.88 8.81
C PRO A 36 6.01 -20.55 9.54
N SER A 37 6.06 -19.41 8.84
CA SER A 37 5.82 -18.08 9.43
C SER A 37 4.99 -17.19 8.50
N PHE A 38 4.17 -16.31 9.08
CA PHE A 38 3.40 -15.34 8.29
C PHE A 38 4.29 -14.33 7.58
N ARG A 39 5.43 -13.96 8.18
CA ARG A 39 6.44 -13.13 7.53
C ARG A 39 6.91 -13.73 6.20
N GLU A 40 7.15 -15.04 6.17
CA GLU A 40 7.56 -15.74 4.95
C GLU A 40 6.42 -15.80 3.92
N ALA A 41 5.19 -16.10 4.37
CA ALA A 41 4.00 -16.05 3.51
C ALA A 41 3.81 -14.68 2.83
N LEU A 42 3.98 -13.60 3.60
CA LEU A 42 3.89 -12.23 3.11
C LEU A 42 5.04 -11.90 2.15
N ALA A 43 6.25 -12.35 2.46
CA ALA A 43 7.41 -12.15 1.58
C ALA A 43 7.21 -12.85 0.22
N TYR A 44 6.68 -14.07 0.18
CA TYR A 44 6.33 -14.73 -1.07
C TYR A 44 5.21 -14.02 -1.82
N SER A 45 4.18 -13.53 -1.11
CA SER A 45 3.10 -12.79 -1.75
C SER A 45 3.57 -11.47 -2.36
N LEU A 46 4.38 -10.69 -1.62
CA LEU A 46 4.96 -9.44 -2.10
C LEU A 46 5.96 -9.70 -3.22
N GLY A 47 6.82 -10.72 -3.07
CA GLY A 47 7.79 -11.12 -4.08
C GLY A 47 7.14 -11.57 -5.38
N GLY A 48 6.07 -12.36 -5.30
CA GLY A 48 5.28 -12.76 -6.47
C GLY A 48 4.62 -11.57 -7.18
N GLY A 49 4.01 -10.66 -6.41
CA GLY A 49 3.46 -9.42 -6.96
C GLY A 49 4.52 -8.53 -7.62
N PHE A 50 5.69 -8.40 -6.98
CA PHE A 50 6.81 -7.62 -7.50
C PHE A 50 7.44 -8.27 -8.76
N ALA A 51 7.49 -9.60 -8.82
CA ALA A 51 7.94 -10.32 -10.00
C ALA A 51 7.01 -10.07 -11.19
N LEU A 52 5.69 -10.13 -11.00
CA LEU A 52 4.70 -9.78 -12.03
C LEU A 52 4.84 -8.32 -12.47
N PHE A 53 5.01 -7.40 -11.52
CA PHE A 53 5.28 -5.99 -11.82
C PHE A 53 6.56 -5.82 -12.67
N THR A 54 7.62 -6.56 -12.35
CA THR A 54 8.88 -6.51 -13.11
C THR A 54 8.70 -7.01 -14.55
N VAL A 55 7.86 -8.02 -14.78
CA VAL A 55 7.51 -8.47 -16.15
C VAL A 55 6.83 -7.35 -16.93
N VAL A 56 5.90 -6.61 -16.31
CA VAL A 56 5.24 -5.46 -16.95
C VAL A 56 6.23 -4.34 -17.26
N VAL A 57 7.13 -4.03 -16.34
CA VAL A 57 8.22 -3.06 -16.53
C VAL A 57 9.11 -3.44 -17.72
N LEU A 58 9.51 -4.71 -17.81
CA LEU A 58 10.34 -5.21 -18.90
C LEU A 58 9.61 -5.17 -20.23
N ALA A 59 8.33 -5.58 -20.26
CA ALA A 59 7.51 -5.50 -21.46
C ALA A 59 7.38 -4.05 -21.96
N LEU A 60 7.18 -3.09 -21.06
CA LEU A 60 7.14 -1.66 -21.40
C LEU A 60 8.49 -1.15 -21.93
N ALA A 61 9.60 -1.53 -21.28
CA ALA A 61 10.94 -1.13 -21.68
C ALA A 61 11.29 -1.62 -23.09
N VAL A 62 10.86 -2.84 -23.44
CA VAL A 62 11.10 -3.45 -24.76
C VAL A 62 10.14 -2.92 -25.82
N ALA A 63 8.86 -2.78 -25.49
CA ALA A 63 7.82 -2.46 -26.47
C ALA A 63 7.65 -0.95 -26.76
N VAL A 64 8.04 -0.09 -25.82
CA VAL A 64 7.82 1.36 -25.92
C VAL A 64 9.13 2.14 -25.85
N ASP A 65 9.78 2.16 -24.69
CA ASP A 65 11.01 2.91 -24.45
C ASP A 65 11.69 2.45 -23.14
N PRO A 66 13.03 2.20 -23.14
CA PRO A 66 13.74 1.83 -21.92
C PRO A 66 13.65 2.85 -20.79
N GLY A 67 13.58 4.15 -21.11
CA GLY A 67 13.42 5.23 -20.13
C GLY A 67 12.06 5.21 -19.44
N ALA A 68 10.99 4.93 -20.19
CA ALA A 68 9.65 4.71 -19.63
C ALA A 68 9.62 3.51 -18.67
N GLY A 69 10.26 2.39 -19.06
CA GLY A 69 10.44 1.22 -18.20
C GLY A 69 11.19 1.54 -16.91
N GLY A 70 12.33 2.24 -17.02
CA GLY A 70 13.13 2.65 -15.85
C GLY A 70 12.37 3.58 -14.90
N THR A 71 11.62 4.55 -15.43
CA THR A 71 10.80 5.47 -14.63
C THR A 71 9.70 4.72 -13.89
N LEU A 72 9.01 3.80 -14.57
CA LEU A 72 7.99 2.96 -13.95
C LEU A 72 8.61 2.07 -12.84
N PHE A 73 9.77 1.46 -13.10
CA PHE A 73 10.47 0.63 -12.12
C PHE A 73 10.78 1.39 -10.84
N VAL A 74 11.44 2.55 -10.95
CA VAL A 74 11.80 3.38 -9.78
C VAL A 74 10.54 3.80 -9.02
N THR A 75 9.51 4.27 -9.73
CA THR A 75 8.24 4.67 -9.12
C THR A 75 7.57 3.51 -8.40
N GLY A 76 7.55 2.33 -9.00
CA GLY A 76 6.96 1.13 -8.42
C GLY A 76 7.71 0.63 -7.18
N VAL A 77 9.05 0.63 -7.21
CA VAL A 77 9.87 0.28 -6.03
C VAL A 77 9.59 1.24 -4.89
N VAL A 78 9.58 2.55 -5.16
CA VAL A 78 9.26 3.57 -4.15
C VAL A 78 7.85 3.36 -3.60
N ALA A 79 6.86 3.11 -4.47
CA ALA A 79 5.49 2.85 -4.06
C ALA A 79 5.37 1.60 -3.18
N VAL A 80 6.02 0.48 -3.53
CA VAL A 80 6.03 -0.73 -2.70
C VAL A 80 6.64 -0.45 -1.33
N VAL A 81 7.76 0.27 -1.28
CA VAL A 81 8.41 0.61 0.00
C VAL A 81 7.51 1.50 0.85
N VAL A 82 6.99 2.59 0.28
CA VAL A 82 6.25 3.64 0.99
C VAL A 82 4.82 3.23 1.33
N LEU A 83 4.17 2.43 0.49
CA LEU A 83 2.75 2.10 0.59
C LEU A 83 2.49 0.66 1.06
N ALA A 84 3.49 -0.22 1.07
CA ALA A 84 3.36 -1.58 1.60
C ALA A 84 4.36 -1.85 2.73
N VAL A 85 5.67 -1.82 2.47
CA VAL A 85 6.69 -2.26 3.44
C VAL A 85 6.67 -1.40 4.70
N LEU A 86 6.74 -0.07 4.54
CA LEU A 86 6.78 0.86 5.66
C LEU A 86 5.48 0.86 6.48
N PRO A 87 4.27 0.98 5.87
CA PRO A 87 3.01 0.86 6.59
C PRO A 87 2.84 -0.46 7.34
N LEU A 88 3.26 -1.58 6.75
CA LEU A 88 3.15 -2.89 7.41
C LEU A 88 4.14 -3.04 8.56
N ALA A 89 5.35 -2.48 8.43
CA ALA A 89 6.33 -2.46 9.51
C ALA A 89 5.86 -1.60 10.70
N ILE A 90 5.34 -0.40 10.42
CA ILE A 90 4.77 0.48 11.44
C ILE A 90 3.51 -0.15 12.03
N GLY A 91 2.62 -0.68 11.19
CA GLY A 91 1.39 -1.33 11.60
C GLY A 91 1.64 -2.53 12.51
N ARG A 92 2.62 -3.37 12.19
CA ARG A 92 3.08 -4.45 13.07
C ARG A 92 3.51 -3.90 14.43
N ALA A 93 4.36 -2.88 14.47
CA ALA A 93 4.82 -2.30 15.73
C ALA A 93 3.69 -1.69 16.57
N VAL A 94 2.67 -1.12 15.91
CA VAL A 94 1.45 -0.62 16.57
C VAL A 94 0.65 -1.78 17.16
N VAL A 95 0.38 -2.84 16.39
CA VAL A 95 -0.39 -4.00 16.88
C VAL A 95 0.34 -4.71 18.01
N GLU A 96 1.64 -4.96 17.84
CA GLU A 96 2.51 -5.60 18.84
C GLU A 96 2.41 -4.88 20.19
N ARG A 97 2.47 -3.54 20.20
CA ARG A 97 2.39 -2.74 21.42
C ARG A 97 0.98 -2.61 22.01
N THR A 98 -0.06 -2.67 21.18
CA THR A 98 -1.43 -2.33 21.61
C THR A 98 -2.33 -3.54 21.86
N ALA A 99 -1.94 -4.71 21.33
CA ALA A 99 -2.64 -5.97 21.49
C ALA A 99 -1.79 -7.05 22.18
N ASP A 100 -0.54 -6.74 22.58
CA ASP A 100 0.39 -7.66 23.28
C ASP A 100 0.57 -9.00 22.56
N LEU A 101 0.76 -8.93 21.24
CA LEU A 101 0.89 -10.10 20.36
C LEU A 101 2.34 -10.34 19.96
N ASP A 102 2.65 -11.62 19.73
CA ASP A 102 3.93 -11.97 19.11
C ASP A 102 4.08 -11.29 17.73
N PRO A 103 5.33 -11.05 17.28
CA PRO A 103 5.52 -10.20 16.12
C PRO A 103 5.01 -10.79 14.79
N ASP A 104 4.82 -12.11 14.70
CA ASP A 104 4.26 -12.77 13.52
C ASP A 104 2.73 -12.63 13.47
N ARG A 105 2.06 -12.79 14.62
CA ARG A 105 0.63 -12.47 14.77
C ARG A 105 0.33 -11.00 14.56
N ALA A 106 1.16 -10.11 15.12
CA ALA A 106 1.02 -8.68 14.93
C ALA A 106 1.12 -8.29 13.45
N LEU A 107 2.07 -8.90 12.71
CA LEU A 107 2.19 -8.70 11.27
C LEU A 107 0.96 -9.23 10.51
N ARG A 108 0.41 -10.37 10.92
CA ARG A 108 -0.83 -10.92 10.33
C ARG A 108 -1.99 -9.93 10.42
N TRP A 109 -2.21 -9.35 11.60
CA TRP A 109 -3.28 -8.39 11.81
C TRP A 109 -3.02 -7.06 11.11
N ALA A 110 -1.77 -6.58 11.10
CA ALA A 110 -1.40 -5.40 10.31
C ALA A 110 -1.65 -5.61 8.81
N THR A 111 -1.31 -6.78 8.25
CA THR A 111 -1.60 -7.12 6.85
C THR A 111 -3.10 -7.24 6.58
N ALA A 112 -3.90 -7.76 7.52
CA ALA A 112 -5.36 -7.77 7.38
C ALA A 112 -5.96 -6.35 7.41
N GLY A 113 -5.38 -5.44 8.20
CA GLY A 113 -5.77 -4.03 8.26
C GLY A 113 -5.28 -3.18 7.08
N TRP A 114 -4.32 -3.66 6.30
CA TRP A 114 -3.72 -2.89 5.20
C TRP A 114 -4.68 -2.58 4.05
N PRO A 115 -5.41 -3.55 3.46
CA PRO A 115 -6.38 -3.25 2.40
C PRO A 115 -7.46 -2.23 2.80
N PRO A 116 -8.19 -2.37 3.92
CA PRO A 116 -9.22 -1.39 4.28
C PRO A 116 -8.62 0.01 4.55
N ALA A 117 -7.41 0.10 5.11
CA ALA A 117 -6.72 1.38 5.27
C ALA A 117 -6.41 2.06 3.92
N MET A 118 -5.87 1.30 2.96
CA MET A 118 -5.55 1.79 1.61
C MET A 118 -6.81 2.17 0.82
N ILE A 119 -7.90 1.41 0.96
CA ILE A 119 -9.19 1.71 0.32
C ILE A 119 -9.79 2.98 0.92
N LEU A 120 -9.76 3.12 2.25
CA LEU A 120 -10.25 4.31 2.92
C LEU A 120 -9.46 5.54 2.49
N SER A 121 -8.12 5.46 2.42
CA SER A 121 -7.31 6.57 1.96
C SER A 121 -7.59 6.95 0.50
N LEU A 122 -7.86 5.97 -0.37
CA LEU A 122 -8.28 6.22 -1.76
C LEU A 122 -9.62 6.97 -1.81
N ILE A 123 -10.64 6.46 -1.10
CA ILE A 123 -12.00 7.02 -1.13
C ILE A 123 -12.04 8.43 -0.54
N VAL A 124 -11.33 8.66 0.57
CA VAL A 124 -11.40 9.95 1.28
C VAL A 124 -10.56 11.03 0.61
N PHE A 125 -9.35 10.71 0.15
CA PHE A 125 -8.40 11.74 -0.28
C PHE A 125 -8.24 11.85 -1.78
N VAL A 126 -8.40 10.76 -2.53
CA VAL A 126 -8.04 10.72 -3.96
C VAL A 126 -9.27 10.64 -4.87
N ALA A 127 -10.35 10.00 -4.42
CA ALA A 127 -11.60 9.91 -5.16
C ALA A 127 -12.86 10.20 -4.30
N PRO A 128 -12.91 11.32 -3.55
CA PRO A 128 -14.08 11.67 -2.74
C PRO A 128 -15.30 11.91 -3.63
N GLY A 129 -16.22 10.94 -3.66
CA GLY A 129 -17.41 10.97 -4.51
C GLY A 129 -17.14 10.72 -6.01
N GLY A 130 -16.02 10.08 -6.36
CA GLY A 130 -15.68 9.63 -7.71
C GLY A 130 -14.46 10.31 -8.35
N PRO A 131 -13.96 9.80 -9.49
CA PRO A 131 -12.71 10.26 -10.12
C PRO A 131 -12.79 11.65 -10.77
N ALA A 132 -14.01 12.17 -10.98
CA ALA A 132 -14.25 13.46 -11.62
C ALA A 132 -14.41 14.63 -10.62
N ARG A 133 -14.27 14.37 -9.31
CA ARG A 133 -14.47 15.38 -8.26
C ARG A 133 -13.13 15.91 -7.73
N TYR A 134 -13.20 17.11 -7.12
CA TYR A 134 -12.06 17.75 -6.46
C TYR A 134 -11.50 16.83 -5.36
N ASN A 135 -10.18 16.62 -5.36
CA ASN A 135 -9.46 15.71 -4.48
C ASN A 135 -8.18 16.35 -3.92
N VAL A 136 -7.43 15.63 -3.08
CA VAL A 136 -6.22 16.14 -2.40
C VAL A 136 -5.16 16.68 -3.38
N THR A 137 -5.10 16.16 -4.61
CA THR A 137 -4.13 16.58 -5.63
C THR A 137 -4.44 17.95 -6.24
N PHE A 138 -5.65 18.49 -6.01
CA PHE A 138 -6.04 19.83 -6.45
C PHE A 138 -5.82 20.90 -5.37
N LEU A 139 -5.51 20.50 -4.13
CA LEU A 139 -5.23 21.43 -3.05
C LEU A 139 -3.87 22.11 -3.25
N SER A 140 -3.73 23.32 -2.71
CA SER A 140 -2.46 24.05 -2.71
C SER A 140 -2.26 24.79 -1.37
N GLY A 141 -1.02 25.21 -1.10
CA GLY A 141 -0.70 25.92 0.15
C GLY A 141 -0.91 25.05 1.40
N VAL A 142 -1.44 25.65 2.46
CA VAL A 142 -1.60 25.00 3.78
C VAL A 142 -2.57 23.82 3.72
N GLU A 143 -3.63 23.91 2.92
CA GLU A 143 -4.64 22.84 2.79
C GLU A 143 -4.02 21.56 2.24
N ALA A 144 -3.13 21.67 1.24
CA ALA A 144 -2.42 20.53 0.68
C ALA A 144 -1.49 19.87 1.72
N VAL A 145 -0.81 20.67 2.54
CA VAL A 145 0.08 20.18 3.59
C VAL A 145 -0.72 19.43 4.65
N VAL A 146 -1.84 19.98 5.11
CA VAL A 146 -2.69 19.34 6.12
C VAL A 146 -3.31 18.06 5.58
N ALA A 147 -3.97 18.12 4.42
CA ALA A 147 -4.63 16.95 3.84
C ALA A 147 -3.61 15.86 3.44
N GLY A 148 -2.45 16.25 2.91
CA GLY A 148 -1.34 15.34 2.63
C GLY A 148 -0.78 14.70 3.90
N GLY A 149 -0.62 15.47 4.97
CA GLY A 149 -0.18 14.95 6.27
C GLY A 149 -1.14 13.93 6.86
N ILE A 150 -2.45 14.19 6.77
CA ILE A 150 -3.48 13.24 7.21
C ILE A 150 -3.47 11.99 6.33
N LEU A 151 -3.37 12.13 5.00
CA LEU A 151 -3.25 11.00 4.09
C LEU A 151 -2.05 10.11 4.46
N VAL A 152 -0.88 10.70 4.69
CA VAL A 152 0.32 9.98 5.13
C VAL A 152 0.07 9.28 6.46
N ALA A 153 -0.56 9.95 7.43
CA ALA A 153 -0.89 9.33 8.71
C ALA A 153 -1.85 8.13 8.55
N VAL A 154 -2.88 8.26 7.72
CA VAL A 154 -3.84 7.17 7.44
C VAL A 154 -3.13 5.99 6.77
N VAL A 155 -2.28 6.24 5.78
CA VAL A 155 -1.55 5.17 5.07
C VAL A 155 -0.57 4.48 6.01
N LEU A 156 0.19 5.22 6.82
CA LEU A 156 1.23 4.64 7.69
C LEU A 156 0.65 3.96 8.94
N LEU A 157 -0.34 4.56 9.58
CA LEU A 157 -0.90 4.08 10.86
C LEU A 157 -2.16 3.24 10.67
N GLY A 158 -2.89 3.43 9.57
CA GLY A 158 -4.15 2.73 9.29
C GLY A 158 -4.04 1.21 9.36
N PRO A 159 -3.03 0.55 8.76
CA PRO A 159 -2.88 -0.89 8.85
C PRO A 159 -2.77 -1.39 10.29
N GLY A 160 -2.04 -0.64 11.13
CA GLY A 160 -1.90 -0.92 12.55
C GLY A 160 -3.21 -0.71 13.31
N LEU A 161 -3.88 0.43 13.12
CA LEU A 161 -5.13 0.75 13.83
C LEU A 161 -6.26 -0.22 13.48
N VAL A 162 -6.45 -0.52 12.19
CA VAL A 162 -7.44 -1.51 11.76
C VAL A 162 -7.02 -2.90 12.23
N GLY A 163 -5.73 -3.23 12.13
CA GLY A 163 -5.18 -4.49 12.62
C GLY A 163 -5.44 -4.70 14.12
N THR A 164 -5.22 -3.69 14.96
CA THR A 164 -5.50 -3.75 16.41
C THR A 164 -6.99 -3.93 16.68
N ALA A 165 -7.86 -3.22 15.94
CA ALA A 165 -9.31 -3.38 16.09
C ALA A 165 -9.76 -4.80 15.74
N LEU A 166 -9.24 -5.37 14.65
CA LEU A 166 -9.50 -6.75 14.26
C LEU A 166 -8.96 -7.75 15.30
N ALA A 167 -7.72 -7.55 15.77
CA ALA A 167 -7.12 -8.41 16.78
C ALA A 167 -7.98 -8.49 18.04
N ARG A 168 -8.44 -7.35 18.56
CA ARG A 168 -9.31 -7.27 19.75
C ARG A 168 -10.71 -7.86 19.54
N ALA A 169 -11.17 -7.98 18.30
CA ALA A 169 -12.49 -8.52 17.99
C ALA A 169 -12.49 -10.05 17.83
N PHE A 170 -11.33 -10.64 17.55
CA PHE A 170 -11.20 -12.04 17.15
C PHE A 170 -10.18 -12.86 17.96
N GLU A 171 -9.45 -12.23 18.88
CA GLU A 171 -8.63 -12.90 19.92
C GLU A 171 -9.29 -12.76 21.29
#